data_AF-A0A0N8K4W8-F1
#
_entry.id   AF-A0A0N8K4W8-F1
#
_cell.length_a   1.000
_cell.length_b   1.000
_cell.length_c   1.000
_cell.angle_alpha   90.00
_cell.angle_beta   90.00
_cell.angle_gamma   90.00
#
_symmetry.space_group_name_H-M   'P 1'
#
loop_
_entity.id
_entity.type
_entity.pdbx_description
1 polymer ?
#
loop_
_entity_poly.entity_id
_entity_poly.type
_entity_poly.pdbx_seq_one_letter_code
_entity_poly.pdbx_strand_id
1 'polypeptide(L)' 'MTNQIAIGLGLVILGLLGLDWYLADGGGLLFLIRKGAEMIEWMAFWR' A
#
# COMPACT_ATOMS: atom_id res chain seq x y z
N MET A 1 -4.74 -18.29 -6.93
CA MET A 1 -5.10 -17.73 -5.61
C MET A 1 -6.41 -18.34 -5.19
N THR A 2 -6.50 -18.97 -4.01
CA THR A 2 -7.79 -19.44 -3.50
C THR A 2 -8.57 -18.25 -2.93
N ASN A 3 -9.90 -18.29 -3.02
CA ASN A 3 -10.76 -17.23 -2.47
C ASN A 3 -10.45 -16.95 -0.99
N GLN A 4 -10.06 -17.98 -0.24
CA GLN A 4 -9.66 -17.85 1.17
C GLN A 4 -8.42 -16.98 1.36
N ILE A 5 -7.38 -17.16 0.53
CA ILE A 5 -6.16 -16.34 0.62
C ILE A 5 -6.46 -14.89 0.22
N ALA A 6 -7.29 -14.69 -0.81
CA ALA A 6 -7.67 -13.35 -1.25
C ALA A 6 -8.41 -12.57 -0.13
N ILE A 7 -9.36 -13.23 0.54
CA ILE A 7 -10.08 -12.64 1.68
C ILE A 7 -9.12 -12.34 2.84
N GLY A 8 -8.24 -13.29 3.19
CA GLY A 8 -7.26 -13.10 4.25
C GLY A 8 -6.34 -11.90 3.99
N LEU A 9 -5.81 -11.78 2.78
CA LEU A 9 -4.96 -10.65 2.39
C LEU A 9 -5.74 -9.33 2.39
N GLY A 10 -6.99 -9.33 1.91
CA GLY A 10 -7.84 -8.14 1.93
C GLY A 10 -8.06 -7.62 3.35
N LEU A 11 -8.34 -8.50 4.31
CA LEU A 11 -8.51 -8.14 5.72
C LEU A 11 -7.21 -7.60 6.32
N VAL A 12 -6.07 -8.20 6.02
CA VAL A 12 -4.76 -7.73 6.49
C VAL A 12 -4.48 -6.32 5.97
N ILE A 13 -4.68 -6.08 4.67
CA ILE A 13 -4.46 -4.76 4.06
C ILE A 13 -5.37 -3.72 4.70
N LEU A 14 -6.67 -3.99 4.83
CA LEU A 14 -7.60 -3.05 5.47
C LEU A 14 -7.24 -2.79 6.94
N GLY A 15 -6.81 -3.82 7.68
CA GLY A 15 -6.34 -3.67 9.05
C GLY A 15 -5.11 -2.77 9.17
N LEU A 16 -4.12 -2.95 8.28
CA LEU A 16 -2.93 -2.11 8.25
C LEU A 16 -3.25 -0.66 7.87
N LEU A 17 -4.15 -0.44 6.92
CA LEU A 17 -4.61 0.91 6.56
C LEU A 17 -5.33 1.60 7.73
N GLY A 18 -6.17 0.86 8.46
CA GLY A 18 -6.84 1.36 9.66
C GLY A 18 -5.85 1.69 10.78
N LEU A 19 -4.84 0.85 10.99
CA LEU A 19 -3.76 1.10 11.96
C LEU A 19 -2.92 2.33 11.57
N ASP A 20 -2.61 2.50 10.28
CA ASP A 20 -1.88 3.67 9.78
C ASP A 20 -2.67 4.97 9.98
N TRP A 21 -3.99 4.93 9.74
CA TRP A 21 -4.87 6.05 10.03
C TRP A 21 -4.93 6.39 11.53
N TYR A 22 -4.96 5.38 12.39
CA TYR A 22 -5.07 5.59 13.83
C TYR A 22 -3.77 6.03 14.51
N LEU A 23 -2.63 5.47 14.08
CA LEU A 23 -1.33 5.70 14.73
C LEU A 23 -0.48 6.76 14.05
N ALA A 24 -0.66 6.97 12.74
CA ALA A 24 0.20 7.80 11.91
C ALA A 24 -0.57 8.82 11.05
N ASP A 25 -1.87 9.04 11.34
CA ASP A 25 -2.76 9.96 10.61
C ASP A 25 -2.76 9.74 9.09
N GLY A 26 -2.56 8.49 8.65
CA GLY A 26 -2.48 8.14 7.22
C GLY A 26 -1.15 8.48 6.55
N GLY A 27 -0.13 8.85 7.34
CA GLY A 27 1.19 9.24 6.86
C GLY A 27 1.94 8.10 6.15
N GLY A 28 1.80 6.86 6.60
CA GLY A 28 2.43 5.71 5.98
C GLY A 28 1.86 5.42 4.58
N LEU A 29 0.54 5.50 4.43
CA LEU A 29 -0.12 5.38 3.12
C LEU A 29 0.34 6.49 2.15
N LEU A 30 0.37 7.75 2.61
CA LEU A 30 0.84 8.87 1.79
C LEU A 30 2.31 8.71 1.38
N PHE A 31 3.15 8.21 2.28
CA PHE A 31 4.55 7.90 1.98
C PHE A 31 4.67 6.82 0.90
N LEU A 32 3.92 5.71 1.03
CA LEU A 32 3.90 4.61 0.07
C LEU A 32 3.49 5.08 -1.33
N ILE A 33 2.44 5.91 -1.44
CA ILE A 33 1.98 6.45 -2.72
C ILE A 33 3.06 7.31 -3.38
N ARG A 34 3.71 8.21 -2.62
CA ARG A 34 4.78 9.06 -3.14
C ARG A 34 5.97 8.25 -3.64
N LYS A 35 6.40 7.25 -2.85
CA LYS A 35 7.51 6.37 -3.25
C LYS A 35 7.17 5.47 -4.43
N GLY A 36 5.92 5.02 -4.53
CA GLY A 36 5.42 4.30 -5.70
C GLY A 36 5.48 5.16 -6.96
N ALA A 37 5.06 6.43 -6.89
CA ALA A 37 5.14 7.36 -8.02
C ALA A 37 6.58 7.60 -8.47
N GLU A 38 7.50 7.84 -7.53
CA GLU A 38 8.94 7.98 -7.82
C GLU A 38 9.51 6.72 -8.50
N MET A 39 9.11 5.53 -8.05
CA MET A 39 9.52 4.27 -8.67
C MET A 39 8.97 4.13 -10.10
N ILE A 40 7.73 4.55 -10.34
CA ILE A 40 7.13 4.58 -11.68
C ILE A 40 7.92 5.52 -12.60
N GLU A 41 8.26 6.73 -12.14
CA GLU A 41 9.07 7.67 -12.91
C GLU A 41 10.46 7.10 -13.23
N TRP A 42 11.10 6.46 -12.25
CA TRP A 42 12.38 5.77 -12.45
C TRP A 42 12.24 4.67 -13.51
N MET A 43 11.24 3.79 -13.41
CA MET A 43 10.99 2.75 -14.42
C MET A 43 10.70 3.35 -15.80
N ALA A 44 9.97 4.46 -15.88
CA ALA A 44 9.66 5.16 -17.11
C ALA A 44 10.91 5.77 -17.77
N PHE A 45 11.91 6.18 -16.99
CA PHE A 45 13.20 6.64 -17.48
C PHE A 45 14.02 5.51 -18.13
N TRP A 46 13.97 4.29 -17.59
CA TRP A 46 14.69 3.12 -18.13
C TRP A 46 14.01 2.47 -19.34
N ARG A 47 12.75 2.83 -19.62
CA ARG A 47 12.08 2.42 -20.85
C ARG A 47 12.60 3.25 -22.02
#